data_AF-A0A173R9T4-F1
#
_entry.id   AF-A0A173R9T4-F1
#
_cell.length_a   1.000
_cell.length_b   1.000
_cell.length_c   1.000
_cell.angle_alpha   90.00
_cell.angle_beta   90.00
_cell.angle_gamma   90.00
#
_symmetry.space_group_name_H-M   'P 1'
#
loop_
_entity.id
_entity.type
_entity.pdbx_description
1 polymer ?
#
loop_
_entity_poly.entity_id
_entity_poly.type
_entity_poly.pdbx_seq_one_letter_code
_entity_poly.pdbx_strand_id
1 'polypeptide(L)' 'MSISKIVNLMKSYTTYHIWKRYPQYLRKQFWKAHTFWTDGYLACSVGNVSEEMLKRYIENQG' A
#
# COMPACT_ATOMS: atom_id res chain seq x y z
N MET A 1 -4.78 11.55 -15.55
CA MET A 1 -3.86 11.06 -14.50
C MET A 1 -3.93 9.54 -14.48
N SER A 2 -2.81 8.80 -14.47
CA SER A 2 -2.85 7.32 -14.49
C SER A 2 -3.15 6.76 -13.10
N ILE A 3 -3.72 5.56 -13.04
CA ILE A 3 -3.97 4.82 -11.79
C ILE A 3 -2.66 4.67 -11.00
N SER A 4 -1.57 4.28 -11.66
CA SER A 4 -0.24 4.18 -11.05
C SER A 4 0.23 5.48 -10.38
N LYS A 5 -0.02 6.64 -11.00
CA LYS A 5 0.36 7.94 -10.43
C LYS A 5 -0.45 8.26 -9.19
N ILE A 6 -1.75 7.97 -9.18
CA ILE A 6 -2.63 8.20 -8.02
C ILE A 6 -2.20 7.30 -6.86
N VAL A 7 -1.99 6.01 -7.12
CA VAL A 7 -1.56 5.05 -6.11
C VAL A 7 -0.20 5.45 -5.52
N ASN A 8 0.77 5.81 -6.36
CA ASN A 8 2.09 6.27 -5.89
C ASN A 8 2.00 7.54 -5.04
N LEU A 9 1.13 8.48 -5.41
CA LEU A 9 0.89 9.70 -4.64
C LEU A 9 0.29 9.37 -3.28
N MET A 10 -0.75 8.53 -3.22
CA MET A 10 -1.40 8.12 -1.98
C MET A 10 -0.45 7.36 -1.06
N LYS A 11 0.28 6.37 -1.59
CA LYS A 11 1.25 5.58 -0.82
C LYS A 11 2.36 6.45 -0.26
N SER A 12 2.93 7.35 -1.06
CA SER A 12 3.99 8.27 -0.60
C SER A 12 3.49 9.25 0.45
N TYR A 13 2.35 9.89 0.20
CA TYR A 13 1.77 10.88 1.10
C TYR A 13 1.43 10.26 2.47
N THR A 14 0.74 9.13 2.46
CA THR A 14 0.38 8.43 3.71
C THR A 14 1.61 7.91 4.45
N THR A 15 2.59 7.34 3.74
CA THR A 15 3.86 6.91 4.36
C THR A 15 4.53 8.08 5.09
N TYR A 16 4.66 9.24 4.45
CA TYR A 16 5.26 10.42 5.08
C TYR A 16 4.52 10.83 6.36
N HIS A 17 3.20 10.95 6.31
CA HIS A 17 2.41 11.41 7.46
C HIS A 17 2.36 10.38 8.60
N ILE A 18 2.33 9.08 8.29
CA ILE A 18 2.38 8.00 9.28
C ILE A 18 3.74 8.00 9.99
N TRP A 19 4.84 8.10 9.24
CA TRP A 19 6.19 8.19 9.81
C TRP A 19 6.40 9.44 10.64
N LYS A 20 5.85 10.58 10.21
CA LYS A 20 5.89 11.83 10.97
C LYS A 20 5.13 11.73 12.30
N ARG A 21 4.02 10.98 12.33
CA ARG A 21 3.16 10.84 13.52
C ARG A 21 3.66 9.80 14.52
N TYR A 22 4.25 8.69 14.04
CA TYR A 22 4.65 7.56 14.89
C TYR A 22 6.11 7.11 14.73
N PRO A 23 7.10 8.02 14.72
CA PRO A 23 8.48 7.69 14.35
C PRO A 23 9.13 6.67 15.29
N GLN A 24 8.89 6.78 16.60
CA GLN A 24 9.52 5.89 17.59
C GLN A 24 9.00 4.46 17.54
N TYR A 25 7.70 4.29 17.27
CA TYR A 25 7.08 2.98 17.12
C TYR A 25 7.54 2.31 15.82
N LEU A 26 7.50 3.04 14.71
CA LEU A 26 7.79 2.49 13.39
C LEU A 26 9.26 2.11 13.22
N ARG A 27 10.21 2.86 13.83
CA ARG A 27 11.64 2.49 13.84
C ARG A 27 11.92 1.12 14.46
N LYS A 28 11.06 0.64 15.37
CA LYS A 28 11.19 -0.70 15.97
C LYS A 28 10.70 -1.80 15.03
N GLN A 29 9.74 -1.49 14.17
CA GLN A 29 9.09 -2.45 13.27
C GLN A 29 9.76 -2.50 11.89
N PHE A 30 10.27 -1.36 11.39
CA PHE A 30 10.88 -1.21 10.08
C PHE A 30 12.36 -0.86 10.23
N TRP A 31 13.23 -1.81 9.88
CA TRP A 31 14.66 -1.74 10.24
C TRP A 31 15.53 -1.13 9.15
N LYS A 32 15.07 -1.17 7.88
CA LYS A 32 15.89 -0.80 6.71
C LYS A 32 15.44 0.46 5.99
N ALA A 33 14.15 0.80 6.00
CA ALA A 33 13.63 1.92 5.24
C ALA A 33 12.39 2.55 5.88
N HIS A 34 12.16 3.84 5.59
CA HIS A 34 10.89 4.51 5.90
C HIS A 34 9.81 4.12 4.88
N THR A 35 9.46 2.84 4.88
CA THR A 35 8.36 2.30 4.08
C THR A 35 7.16 2.03 4.97
N PHE A 36 6.00 1.84 4.36
CA PHE A 36 4.79 1.45 5.07
C PHE A 36 3.94 0.52 4.21
N TRP A 37 3.88 0.81 2.92
CA TRP A 37 3.26 -0.06 1.93
C TRP A 37 4.32 -0.92 1.22
N THR A 38 3.91 -2.08 0.71
CA THR A 38 4.69 -2.89 -0.23
C THR A 38 4.78 -2.19 -1.59
N ASP A 39 5.60 -2.67 -2.53
CA ASP A 39 5.66 -2.10 -3.89
C ASP A 39 4.39 -2.39 -4.70
N GLY A 40 3.72 -3.50 -4.39
CA GLY A 40 2.50 -3.95 -5.04
C GLY A 40 1.29 -3.02 -4.86
N TYR A 41 0.37 -3.09 -5.81
CA TYR A 41 -0.99 -2.58 -5.68
C TYR A 41 -1.91 -3.34 -6.64
N LEU A 42 -3.19 -3.42 -6.28
CA LEU A 42 -4.26 -3.88 -7.15
C LEU A 42 -5.20 -2.71 -7.43
N ALA A 43 -5.59 -2.54 -8.68
CA ALA A 43 -6.63 -1.61 -9.08
C ALA A 43 -7.61 -2.34 -10.00
N CYS A 44 -8.89 -2.20 -9.69
CA CYS A 44 -9.98 -2.81 -10.44
C CYS A 44 -11.14 -1.81 -10.51
N SER A 45 -11.89 -1.83 -11.61
CA SER A 45 -13.11 -1.04 -11.73
C SER A 45 -14.21 -1.66 -10.88
N VAL A 46 -14.99 -0.82 -10.21
CA VAL A 46 -16.16 -1.27 -9.46
C VAL A 46 -17.26 -1.57 -10.48
N GLY A 47 -17.41 -2.84 -10.82
CA GLY A 47 -18.37 -3.32 -11.81
C GLY A 47 -18.33 -4.83 -12.05
N ASN A 48 -17.24 -5.52 -11.73
CA ASN A 48 -17.13 -6.97 -11.98
C ASN A 48 -16.13 -7.72 -11.07
N VAL A 49 -15.89 -7.24 -9.85
CA VAL A 49 -14.89 -7.84 -8.93
C VAL A 49 -15.63 -8.66 -7.87
N SER A 50 -15.46 -9.98 -7.90
CA SER A 50 -15.97 -10.86 -6.85
C SER A 50 -14.99 -10.91 -5.66
N GLU A 51 -15.51 -11.23 -4.49
CA GLU A 51 -14.71 -11.42 -3.27
C GLU A 51 -13.62 -12.49 -3.46
N GLU A 52 -13.87 -13.54 -4.26
CA GLU A 52 -12.87 -14.57 -4.54
C GLU A 52 -11.66 -14.02 -5.30
N MET A 53 -11.88 -13.07 -6.20
CA MET A 53 -10.80 -12.45 -6.98
C MET A 53 -9.87 -11.62 -6.08
N LEU A 54 -10.46 -10.92 -5.10
CA LEU A 54 -9.74 -10.16 -4.08
C LEU A 54 -8.92 -11.08 -3.16
N LYS A 55 -9.53 -12.17 -2.66
CA LYS A 55 -8.84 -13.16 -1.82
C LYS A 55 -7.66 -13.80 -2.53
N ARG A 56 -7.86 -14.26 -3.78
CA ARG A 56 -6.78 -14.85 -4.59
C ARG A 56 -5.62 -13.87 -4.81
N TYR A 57 -5.87 -12.58 -5.00
CA TYR A 57 -4.78 -11.62 -5.14
C TYR A 57 -3.94 -11.48 -3.85
N ILE A 58 -4.60 -11.43 -2.69
CA ILE A 58 -3.92 -11.30 -1.39
C ILE A 58 -3.11 -12.57 -1.09
N GLU A 59 -3.66 -13.75 -1.36
CA GLU A 59 -2.98 -15.04 -1.13
C GLU A 59 -1.76 -15.24 -2.03
N ASN A 60 -1.82 -14.75 -3.27
CA ASN A 60 -0.73 -14.88 -4.25
C ASN A 60 0.28 -13.71 -4.20
N GLN A 61 0.12 -12.76 -3.27
CA GLN A 61 1.13 -11.73 -3.00
C GLN A 61 2.24 -12.33 -2.12
N GLY A 62 3.24 -12.94 -2.77
CA GLY A 62 4.49 -13.43 -2.19
C GLY A 62 5.69 -12.95 -3.00
#